data_AF-A0A5B1B5C4-F1
#
_entry.id   AF-A0A5B1B5C4-F1
#
_cell.length_a   1.000
_cell.length_b   1.000
_cell.length_c   1.000
_cell.angle_alpha   90.00
_cell.angle_beta   90.00
_cell.angle_gamma   90.00
#
_symmetry.space_group_name_H-M   'P 1'
#
loop_
_entity.id
_entity.type
_entity.pdbx_description
1 polymer ?
#
loop_
_entity_poly.entity_id
_entity_poly.type
_entity_poly.pdbx_seq_one_letter_code
_entity_poly.pdbx_strand_id
1 'polypeptide(L)'
;MKNTMIAFIALLLTFVVSVKAQDGGSGCNPNPSCYNSNYSEIKEWAKAGRRGGIPSVSNIKERLNPGANIQNAINRGGSGVILLKNGTYTINRTINLKSGVVLRGQSKNGVKLSVKMKNGRALVFGRGVKNAGLENMRVVYEALSNPPKEYRTGFRDGRFCRECFQNDFPRNKNTLLRLDGDDNWVDNVDFINSGSDPVEIFGKHNTFRNSLVDNCYNKGGGGEGYFDIRGDYNLVIGSTVRKIRHFAIQNGAAYNVIFKNKLEVDINFHNGDDGHNLIEQNSIIRPSWHTWGVFATGGARYGHDKPGPRNIIVNNTTFDYRENKTEFSSSNVVYTYKNYGEPDKTNWRMPSCGSFYAVKCGSGGGGGTPTDGNTVVMTKSNATGFSMDGGNGGANQQNVYLWSRNTSNVNQQWEEINRGNGYYSYKKKNTNFCIDGGSGGAKGQNVKLYSCSDNNQNQHWRKVNVNGKFRLEKRNAPGFSIDGRSGGANEQNIYLWTSSNTNQNQLWNFASVDRTRAQDEISKNVISSNPVRNTLYTNGAKEFTTISIYDIKGAQIVTAPFNGIDFDVSSLENGLYIVKLIGDTTAKTEKIIIDN
;
A
#
# COMPACT_ATOMS: atom_id res chain seq x y z
N MET A 1 -59.00 19.35 -49.42
CA MET A 1 -58.88 19.29 -47.94
C MET A 1 -58.13 18.03 -47.55
N LYS A 2 -56.89 18.18 -47.08
CA LYS A 2 -56.23 17.38 -46.02
C LYS A 2 -54.75 17.76 -45.97
N ASN A 3 -54.43 18.66 -45.04
CA ASN A 3 -53.07 18.87 -44.55
C ASN A 3 -52.56 17.53 -44.00
N THR A 4 -51.43 17.05 -44.49
CA THR A 4 -50.70 15.96 -43.83
C THR A 4 -49.37 16.53 -43.38
N MET A 5 -49.32 16.91 -42.11
CA MET A 5 -48.11 17.23 -41.36
C MET A 5 -47.18 16.01 -41.41
N ILE A 6 -45.99 16.17 -41.99
CA ILE A 6 -44.90 15.21 -41.82
C ILE A 6 -44.26 15.54 -40.47
N ALA A 7 -44.58 14.74 -39.45
CA ALA A 7 -43.91 14.79 -38.16
C ALA A 7 -42.49 14.22 -38.30
N PHE A 8 -41.47 15.09 -38.19
CA PHE A 8 -40.10 14.67 -37.97
C PHE A 8 -40.00 14.07 -36.56
N ILE A 9 -39.96 12.75 -36.47
CA ILE A 9 -39.59 12.05 -35.24
C ILE A 9 -38.08 12.27 -35.07
N ALA A 10 -37.73 13.27 -34.26
CA ALA A 10 -36.37 13.42 -33.75
C ALA A 10 -36.09 12.24 -32.82
N LEU A 11 -35.36 11.25 -33.33
CA LEU A 11 -34.84 10.14 -32.55
C LEU A 11 -33.83 10.72 -31.55
N LEU A 12 -34.31 11.04 -30.34
CA LEU A 12 -33.48 11.44 -29.22
C LEU A 12 -32.61 10.24 -28.83
N LEU A 13 -31.43 10.12 -29.44
CA LEU A 13 -30.38 9.22 -28.95
C LEU A 13 -29.97 9.73 -27.57
N THR A 14 -30.63 9.22 -26.53
CA THR A 14 -30.14 9.28 -25.17
C THR A 14 -28.84 8.50 -25.12
N PHE A 15 -27.71 9.18 -25.32
CA PHE A 15 -26.41 8.67 -24.94
C PHE A 15 -26.44 8.45 -23.42
N VAL A 16 -26.70 7.21 -23.01
CA VAL A 16 -26.46 6.80 -21.63
C VAL A 16 -24.94 6.79 -21.46
N VAL A 17 -24.40 7.92 -20.98
CA VAL A 17 -23.00 7.99 -20.56
C VAL A 17 -22.86 7.01 -19.42
N SER A 18 -22.25 5.86 -19.69
CA SER A 18 -21.96 4.85 -18.67
C SER A 18 -21.00 5.46 -17.64
N VAL A 19 -21.53 5.85 -16.49
CA VAL A 19 -20.75 6.28 -15.33
C VAL A 19 -19.98 5.06 -14.81
N LYS A 20 -18.68 4.97 -15.07
CA LYS A 20 -17.81 3.91 -14.55
C LYS A 20 -17.13 4.37 -13.25
N ALA A 21 -17.46 3.70 -12.15
CA ALA A 21 -16.85 3.83 -10.82
C ALA A 21 -15.58 3.00 -10.68
N GLN A 22 -14.66 3.35 -9.79
CA GLN A 22 -13.27 2.92 -9.94
C GLN A 22 -12.61 2.61 -8.61
N ASP A 23 -12.14 1.40 -8.34
CA ASP A 23 -11.14 1.19 -7.28
C ASP A 23 -9.74 1.68 -7.70
N GLY A 24 -9.70 2.64 -8.63
CA GLY A 24 -8.55 3.01 -9.44
C GLY A 24 -8.24 2.05 -10.60
N GLY A 25 -8.82 0.85 -10.67
CA GLY A 25 -8.61 -0.12 -11.76
C GLY A 25 -9.59 0.02 -12.92
N SER A 26 -9.31 -0.72 -14.01
CA SER A 26 -10.24 -0.89 -15.13
C SER A 26 -11.27 -1.99 -14.80
N GLY A 27 -12.48 -1.90 -15.34
CA GLY A 27 -13.54 -2.94 -15.14
C GLY A 27 -14.40 -2.75 -13.89
N CYS A 28 -14.21 -1.65 -13.16
CA CYS A 28 -15.07 -1.27 -12.05
C CYS A 28 -16.28 -0.48 -12.51
N ASN A 29 -17.41 -0.72 -11.84
CA ASN A 29 -18.68 -0.07 -12.12
C ASN A 29 -19.36 0.31 -10.79
N PRO A 30 -20.18 1.36 -10.77
CA PRO A 30 -20.98 1.65 -9.60
C PRO A 30 -21.83 0.42 -9.30
N ASN A 31 -22.16 0.19 -8.03
CA ASN A 31 -23.02 -0.89 -7.61
C ASN A 31 -24.38 -0.33 -7.17
N PRO A 32 -25.39 -0.22 -8.07
CA PRO A 32 -26.68 0.36 -7.73
C PRO A 32 -27.41 -0.38 -6.62
N SER A 33 -27.10 -1.66 -6.37
CA SER A 33 -27.71 -2.42 -5.28
C SER A 33 -27.32 -1.89 -3.89
N CYS A 34 -26.27 -1.07 -3.80
CA CYS A 34 -25.86 -0.37 -2.58
C CYS A 34 -26.61 0.94 -2.36
N TYR A 35 -27.28 1.48 -3.39
CA TYR A 35 -27.85 2.81 -3.33
C TYR A 35 -29.00 2.85 -2.33
N ASN A 36 -29.01 3.90 -1.53
CA ASN A 36 -30.00 4.10 -0.47
C ASN A 36 -30.52 5.53 -0.56
N SER A 37 -31.84 5.72 -0.53
CA SER A 37 -32.46 7.05 -0.62
C SER A 37 -32.07 7.99 0.53
N ASN A 38 -31.70 7.44 1.69
CA ASN A 38 -31.25 8.24 2.85
C ASN A 38 -29.78 8.72 2.68
N TYR A 39 -29.04 8.13 1.74
CA TYR A 39 -27.65 8.45 1.43
C TYR A 39 -27.47 8.59 -0.09
N SER A 40 -28.03 9.67 -0.65
CA SER A 40 -27.89 9.98 -2.07
C SER A 40 -26.42 10.06 -2.52
N GLU A 41 -25.53 10.44 -1.60
CA GLU A 41 -24.08 10.56 -1.80
C GLU A 41 -23.40 9.25 -2.19
N ILE A 42 -23.96 8.08 -1.88
CA ILE A 42 -23.39 6.79 -2.31
C ILE A 42 -23.19 6.75 -3.84
N LYS A 43 -24.12 7.38 -4.58
CA LYS A 43 -24.02 7.50 -6.04
C LYS A 43 -22.88 8.41 -6.46
N GLU A 44 -22.60 9.45 -5.67
CA GLU A 44 -21.56 10.44 -5.94
C GLU A 44 -20.18 9.89 -5.57
N TRP A 45 -20.03 9.22 -4.42
CA TRP A 45 -18.79 8.56 -4.03
C TRP A 45 -18.39 7.49 -5.03
N ALA A 46 -19.33 6.73 -5.60
CA ALA A 46 -19.01 5.80 -6.66
C ALA A 46 -18.35 6.48 -7.88
N LYS A 47 -18.52 7.79 -8.11
CA LYS A 47 -17.88 8.51 -9.21
C LYS A 47 -16.46 8.97 -8.91
N ALA A 48 -15.99 8.81 -7.67
CA ALA A 48 -14.66 9.26 -7.28
C ALA A 48 -13.55 8.54 -8.08
N GLY A 49 -12.49 9.28 -8.40
CA GLY A 49 -11.38 8.84 -9.24
C GLY A 49 -11.53 9.16 -10.74
N ARG A 50 -10.46 8.94 -11.50
CA ARG A 50 -10.33 9.15 -12.95
C ARG A 50 -11.42 8.49 -13.79
N ARG A 51 -12.43 9.22 -14.23
CA ARG A 51 -13.63 8.69 -14.90
C ARG A 51 -13.30 7.61 -15.94
N GLY A 52 -13.78 6.38 -15.71
CA GLY A 52 -13.45 5.22 -16.55
C GLY A 52 -12.35 4.30 -16.00
N GLY A 53 -11.74 4.65 -14.87
CA GLY A 53 -10.66 3.90 -14.22
C GLY A 53 -9.31 4.21 -14.83
N ILE A 54 -8.22 3.80 -14.17
CA ILE A 54 -6.88 3.97 -14.75
C ILE A 54 -6.79 3.09 -16.01
N PRO A 55 -6.51 3.66 -17.19
CA PRO A 55 -6.45 2.91 -18.43
C PRO A 55 -5.19 2.06 -18.52
N SER A 56 -5.28 0.90 -19.18
CA SER A 56 -4.08 0.16 -19.60
C SER A 56 -3.48 0.82 -20.85
N VAL A 57 -2.44 1.62 -20.66
CA VAL A 57 -1.71 2.27 -21.77
C VAL A 57 -0.44 1.47 -22.05
N SER A 58 -0.42 0.75 -23.18
CA SER A 58 0.70 -0.11 -23.59
C SER A 58 1.60 0.52 -24.65
N ASN A 59 1.11 1.51 -25.41
CA ASN A 59 1.87 2.16 -26.47
C ASN A 59 3.05 2.97 -25.91
N ILE A 60 4.27 2.45 -26.06
CA ILE A 60 5.51 3.14 -25.68
C ILE A 60 5.93 4.05 -26.83
N LYS A 61 5.87 5.35 -26.59
CA LYS A 61 6.27 6.38 -27.55
C LYS A 61 7.77 6.58 -27.59
N GLU A 62 8.37 6.53 -26.40
CA GLU A 62 9.78 6.81 -26.24
C GLU A 62 10.33 6.08 -25.01
N ARG A 63 11.59 5.67 -25.11
CA ARG A 63 12.37 5.11 -24.00
C ARG A 63 13.50 6.06 -23.69
N LEU A 64 13.54 6.56 -22.47
CA LEU A 64 14.56 7.50 -22.02
C LEU A 64 15.55 6.78 -21.11
N ASN A 65 16.84 7.09 -21.26
CA ASN A 65 17.88 6.75 -20.31
C ASN A 65 18.17 7.96 -19.40
N PRO A 66 18.80 7.76 -18.23
CA PRO A 66 19.30 8.85 -17.39
C PRO A 66 20.06 9.91 -18.20
N GLY A 67 19.84 11.18 -17.89
CA GLY A 67 20.40 12.33 -18.61
C GLY A 67 19.55 12.83 -19.78
N ALA A 68 18.56 12.05 -20.25
CA ALA A 68 17.63 12.51 -21.27
C ALA A 68 16.70 13.63 -20.78
N ASN A 69 16.28 14.50 -21.70
CA ASN A 69 15.36 15.59 -21.41
C ASN A 69 13.89 15.12 -21.42
N ILE A 70 13.36 14.82 -20.23
CA ILE A 70 11.97 14.35 -20.03
C ILE A 70 10.95 15.36 -20.58
N GLN A 71 11.13 16.66 -20.35
CA GLN A 71 10.17 17.66 -20.81
C GLN A 71 10.10 17.72 -22.34
N ASN A 72 11.24 17.59 -23.03
CA ASN A 72 11.24 17.56 -24.50
C ASN A 72 10.50 16.33 -25.04
N ALA A 73 10.66 15.16 -24.41
CA ALA A 73 9.92 13.96 -24.76
C ALA A 73 8.40 14.15 -24.59
N ILE A 74 7.97 14.77 -23.49
CA ILE A 74 6.55 15.14 -23.28
C ILE A 74 6.09 16.15 -24.34
N ASN A 75 6.93 17.13 -24.68
CA ASN A 75 6.56 18.21 -25.58
C ASN A 75 6.33 17.77 -27.03
N ARG A 76 7.04 16.73 -27.51
CA ARG A 76 6.85 16.13 -28.84
C ARG A 76 5.43 15.61 -29.08
N GLY A 77 4.62 15.47 -28.03
CA GLY A 77 3.16 15.41 -28.12
C GLY A 77 2.57 14.03 -28.43
N GLY A 78 1.22 14.01 -28.45
CA GLY A 78 0.33 12.86 -28.62
C GLY A 78 0.23 11.95 -27.38
N SER A 79 -0.72 11.02 -27.38
CA SER A 79 -0.96 10.10 -26.24
C SER A 79 -0.09 8.84 -26.25
N GLY A 80 0.36 8.39 -25.08
CA GLY A 80 1.14 7.17 -24.89
C GLY A 80 2.17 7.27 -23.76
N VAL A 81 2.97 6.22 -23.61
CA VAL A 81 3.93 6.06 -22.52
C VAL A 81 5.31 6.61 -22.90
N ILE A 82 5.84 7.49 -22.06
CA ILE A 82 7.27 7.82 -22.00
C ILE A 82 7.87 6.92 -20.92
N LEU A 83 8.61 5.91 -21.35
CA LEU A 83 9.18 4.90 -20.47
C LEU A 83 10.58 5.33 -20.02
N LEU A 84 10.74 5.61 -18.74
CA LEU A 84 12.03 5.87 -18.10
C LEU A 84 12.71 4.54 -17.79
N LYS A 85 13.88 4.30 -18.37
CA LYS A 85 14.75 3.17 -18.00
C LYS A 85 15.28 3.36 -16.59
N ASN A 86 15.63 2.25 -15.94
CA ASN A 86 16.22 2.27 -14.60
C ASN A 86 17.43 3.23 -14.54
N GLY A 87 17.48 4.02 -13.47
CA GLY A 87 18.51 5.01 -13.20
C GLY A 87 17.94 6.28 -12.56
N THR A 88 18.80 7.29 -12.39
CA THR A 88 18.45 8.55 -11.75
C THR A 88 18.32 9.67 -12.76
N TYR A 89 17.21 10.41 -12.71
CA TYR A 89 16.91 11.56 -13.57
C TYR A 89 16.88 12.82 -12.72
N THR A 90 17.77 13.76 -13.01
CA THR A 90 17.86 15.03 -12.29
C THR A 90 16.75 15.98 -12.74
N ILE A 91 15.94 16.44 -11.78
CA ILE A 91 14.86 17.41 -12.01
C ILE A 91 15.28 18.76 -11.42
N ASN A 92 15.77 19.64 -12.31
CA ASN A 92 16.19 21.01 -11.98
C ASN A 92 15.14 22.06 -12.38
N ARG A 93 14.06 21.65 -13.05
CA ARG A 93 12.95 22.50 -13.51
C ARG A 93 11.65 21.70 -13.48
N THR A 94 10.53 22.39 -13.39
CA THR A 94 9.20 21.77 -13.41
C THR A 94 9.02 20.91 -14.66
N ILE A 95 8.51 19.70 -14.47
CA ILE A 95 8.01 18.85 -15.54
C ILE A 95 6.49 19.03 -15.63
N ASN A 96 6.04 19.60 -16.74
CA ASN A 96 4.63 19.79 -17.05
C ASN A 96 4.13 18.64 -17.93
N LEU A 97 3.24 17.84 -17.38
CA LEU A 97 2.59 16.74 -18.09
C LEU A 97 1.59 17.29 -19.12
N LYS A 98 1.36 16.51 -20.19
CA LYS A 98 0.37 16.80 -21.24
C LYS A 98 -0.71 15.72 -21.28
N SER A 99 -1.90 16.09 -21.75
CA SER A 99 -3.03 15.18 -21.84
C SER A 99 -2.69 13.90 -22.62
N GLY A 100 -3.08 12.75 -22.09
CA GLY A 100 -2.81 11.44 -22.70
C GLY A 100 -1.38 10.91 -22.52
N VAL A 101 -0.47 11.65 -21.87
CA VAL A 101 0.91 11.21 -21.64
C VAL A 101 1.02 10.49 -20.31
N VAL A 102 1.63 9.31 -20.33
CA VAL A 102 1.99 8.55 -19.14
C VAL A 102 3.50 8.56 -18.98
N LEU A 103 4.00 9.18 -17.92
CA LEU A 103 5.40 9.05 -17.53
C LEU A 103 5.53 7.83 -16.63
N ARG A 104 6.18 6.78 -17.14
CA ARG A 104 6.26 5.46 -16.47
C ARG A 104 7.70 5.07 -16.26
N GLY A 105 8.05 4.64 -15.04
CA GLY A 105 9.32 3.99 -14.80
C GLY A 105 9.30 2.51 -15.22
N GLN A 106 10.44 2.01 -15.69
CA GLN A 106 10.64 0.59 -15.99
C GLN A 106 10.42 -0.28 -14.74
N SER A 107 10.75 0.25 -13.57
CA SER A 107 10.45 -0.36 -12.29
C SER A 107 10.39 0.72 -11.21
N LYS A 108 9.56 0.50 -10.18
CA LYS A 108 9.39 1.42 -9.06
C LYS A 108 10.72 1.79 -8.42
N ASN A 109 11.47 0.77 -7.97
CA ASN A 109 12.72 0.99 -7.23
C ASN A 109 13.88 1.37 -8.14
N GLY A 110 13.86 0.96 -9.41
CA GLY A 110 14.93 1.21 -10.36
C GLY A 110 14.92 2.62 -10.96
N VAL A 111 13.79 3.34 -10.96
CA VAL A 111 13.71 4.71 -11.49
C VAL A 111 13.56 5.73 -10.36
N LYS A 112 14.49 6.70 -10.31
CA LYS A 112 14.45 7.82 -9.36
C LYS A 112 14.44 9.15 -10.08
N LEU A 113 13.40 9.96 -9.87
CA LEU A 113 13.41 11.38 -10.18
C LEU A 113 14.02 12.13 -8.99
N SER A 114 15.27 12.59 -9.14
CA SER A 114 16.01 13.34 -8.12
C SER A 114 15.70 14.82 -8.27
N VAL A 115 14.81 15.35 -7.43
CA VAL A 115 14.38 16.75 -7.48
C VAL A 115 15.39 17.63 -6.76
N LYS A 116 16.04 18.53 -7.51
CA LYS A 116 17.02 19.50 -7.00
C LYS A 116 16.48 20.92 -6.90
N MET A 117 15.23 21.11 -7.30
CA MET A 117 14.54 22.40 -7.20
C MET A 117 14.23 22.74 -5.75
N LYS A 118 14.79 23.81 -5.21
CA LYS A 118 14.51 24.25 -3.82
C LYS A 118 13.08 24.76 -3.62
N ASN A 119 12.47 25.33 -4.66
CA ASN A 119 11.14 25.94 -4.58
C ASN A 119 10.27 25.54 -5.79
N GLY A 120 8.98 25.79 -5.69
CA GLY A 120 8.02 25.57 -6.78
C GLY A 120 7.47 24.14 -6.80
N ARG A 121 7.11 23.64 -7.99
CA ARG A 121 6.48 22.32 -8.16
C ARG A 121 7.31 21.46 -9.11
N ALA A 122 7.65 20.24 -8.70
CA ALA A 122 8.50 19.36 -9.50
C ALA A 122 7.74 18.73 -10.66
N LEU A 123 6.58 18.12 -10.39
CA LEU A 123 5.71 17.48 -11.38
C LEU A 123 4.33 18.16 -11.37
N VAL A 124 3.88 18.65 -12.52
CA VAL A 124 2.62 19.40 -12.64
C VAL A 124 1.74 18.82 -13.73
N PHE A 125 0.52 18.48 -13.36
CA PHE A 125 -0.60 18.25 -14.27
C PHE A 125 -1.41 19.53 -14.29
N GLY A 126 -1.10 20.40 -15.25
CA GLY A 126 -1.71 21.74 -15.30
C GLY A 126 -3.22 21.70 -15.54
N ARG A 127 -3.88 22.84 -15.34
CA ARG A 127 -5.31 23.01 -15.67
C ARG A 127 -5.57 22.58 -17.12
N GLY A 128 -6.64 21.82 -17.34
CA GLY A 128 -7.00 21.27 -18.65
C GLY A 128 -6.21 20.02 -19.09
N VAL A 129 -5.20 19.60 -18.33
CA VAL A 129 -4.53 18.30 -18.54
C VAL A 129 -5.48 17.19 -18.09
N LYS A 130 -5.70 16.21 -18.97
CA LYS A 130 -6.56 15.06 -18.72
C LYS A 130 -5.98 13.77 -19.27
N ASN A 131 -6.35 12.65 -18.65
CA ASN A 131 -5.90 11.31 -19.03
C ASN A 131 -4.36 11.18 -19.06
N ALA A 132 -3.66 11.87 -18.18
CA ALA A 132 -2.23 11.73 -17.99
C ALA A 132 -1.92 10.92 -16.73
N GLY A 133 -0.73 10.31 -16.66
CA GLY A 133 -0.35 9.42 -15.56
C GLY A 133 1.10 9.53 -15.11
N LEU A 134 1.34 9.32 -13.81
CA LEU A 134 2.66 8.96 -13.25
C LEU A 134 2.62 7.51 -12.74
N GLU A 135 3.60 6.71 -13.15
CA GLU A 135 3.59 5.28 -12.81
C GLU A 135 4.98 4.71 -12.50
N ASN A 136 5.04 3.79 -11.53
CA ASN A 136 6.18 2.88 -11.31
C ASN A 136 7.54 3.57 -11.13
N MET A 137 7.66 4.53 -10.20
CA MET A 137 8.93 5.21 -9.94
C MET A 137 9.03 5.76 -8.52
N ARG A 138 10.19 6.31 -8.16
CA ARG A 138 10.37 7.14 -6.97
C ARG A 138 10.62 8.59 -7.36
N VAL A 139 10.00 9.52 -6.67
CA VAL A 139 10.20 10.96 -6.76
C VAL A 139 10.79 11.41 -5.42
N VAL A 140 12.06 11.78 -5.42
CA VAL A 140 12.82 12.04 -4.20
C VAL A 140 13.34 13.47 -4.23
N TYR A 141 12.99 14.25 -3.23
CA TYR A 141 13.55 15.58 -3.08
C TYR A 141 14.96 15.49 -2.47
N GLU A 142 15.93 15.95 -3.25
CA GLU A 142 17.37 15.87 -2.95
C GLU A 142 18.06 17.21 -3.31
N ALA A 143 17.33 18.33 -3.21
CA ALA A 143 17.89 19.67 -3.36
C ALA A 143 18.80 20.06 -2.18
N LEU A 144 18.71 19.31 -1.08
CA LEU A 144 19.51 19.45 0.13
C LEU A 144 20.37 18.20 0.32
N SER A 145 21.52 18.37 0.99
CA SER A 145 22.51 17.31 1.19
C SER A 145 22.07 16.25 2.19
N ASN A 146 21.29 16.65 3.19
CA ASN A 146 20.82 15.78 4.26
C ASN A 146 19.30 15.63 4.16
N PRO A 147 18.74 14.44 4.42
CA PRO A 147 17.29 14.23 4.49
C PRO A 147 16.64 15.10 5.59
N PRO A 148 15.29 15.22 5.60
CA PRO A 148 14.59 15.92 6.67
C PRO A 148 14.99 15.33 8.03
N LYS A 149 15.18 16.21 9.02
CA LYS A 149 15.58 15.76 10.36
C LYS A 149 14.50 14.86 10.97
N GLU A 150 14.88 13.64 11.32
CA GLU A 150 14.00 12.69 12.00
C GLU A 150 14.18 12.78 13.52
N TYR A 151 13.24 13.46 14.17
CA TYR A 151 13.22 13.59 15.63
C TYR A 151 12.67 12.34 16.34
N ARG A 152 11.81 11.58 15.64
CA ARG A 152 11.04 10.44 16.13
C ARG A 152 10.83 9.43 14.99
N THR A 153 10.94 8.14 15.26
CA THR A 153 10.88 7.09 14.23
C THR A 153 9.80 6.05 14.50
N GLY A 154 9.46 5.80 15.75
CA GLY A 154 8.39 4.93 16.20
C GLY A 154 7.12 5.67 16.65
N PHE A 155 6.04 4.91 16.84
CA PHE A 155 4.74 5.45 17.25
C PHE A 155 4.64 5.75 18.74
N ARG A 156 5.55 5.24 19.56
CA ARG A 156 5.56 5.39 21.04
C ARG A 156 6.70 6.25 21.55
N ASP A 157 7.35 7.02 20.67
CA ASP A 157 8.59 7.73 20.95
C ASP A 157 8.35 9.02 21.79
N GLY A 158 7.78 8.86 22.97
CA GLY A 158 7.60 9.94 23.94
C GLY A 158 6.41 10.87 23.67
N ARG A 159 6.36 11.95 24.45
CA ARG A 159 5.29 12.96 24.44
C ARG A 159 5.37 13.86 23.19
N PHE A 160 4.42 14.80 23.07
CA PHE A 160 4.35 15.79 22.00
C PHE A 160 5.74 16.35 21.61
N CYS A 161 6.02 16.35 20.31
CA CYS A 161 7.26 16.83 19.73
C CYS A 161 6.98 18.11 18.92
N ARG A 162 7.37 19.27 19.44
CA ARG A 162 7.14 20.56 18.77
C ARG A 162 8.02 20.70 17.53
N GLU A 163 9.25 20.25 17.65
CA GLU A 163 10.32 20.30 16.65
C GLU A 163 9.98 19.42 15.44
N CYS A 164 9.24 18.33 15.66
CA CYS A 164 8.73 17.46 14.60
C CYS A 164 7.80 18.19 13.62
N PHE A 165 7.23 19.35 14.00
CA PHE A 165 6.30 20.13 13.19
C PHE A 165 6.81 21.56 12.98
N GLN A 166 8.13 21.73 12.91
CA GLN A 166 8.77 22.99 12.52
C GLN A 166 9.09 23.00 11.02
N ASN A 167 9.49 24.18 10.55
CA ASN A 167 10.03 24.34 9.22
C ASN A 167 11.56 24.34 9.31
N ASP A 168 12.21 23.68 8.36
CA ASP A 168 13.66 23.76 8.22
C ASP A 168 14.02 25.07 7.51
N PHE A 169 15.02 25.78 8.04
CA PHE A 169 15.48 27.05 7.49
C PHE A 169 16.77 26.87 6.67
N PRO A 170 16.88 27.50 5.48
CA PRO A 170 15.86 28.30 4.81
C PRO A 170 14.67 27.45 4.33
N ARG A 171 13.47 28.04 4.33
CA ARG A 171 12.22 27.35 3.95
C ARG A 171 12.20 27.04 2.46
N ASN A 172 12.71 25.87 2.08
CA ASN A 172 12.69 25.39 0.69
C ASN A 172 11.31 24.80 0.37
N LYS A 173 10.48 25.58 -0.31
CA LYS A 173 9.07 25.27 -0.57
C LYS A 173 8.88 24.57 -1.91
N ASN A 174 9.41 23.35 -2.01
CA ASN A 174 9.15 22.50 -3.17
C ASN A 174 8.04 21.50 -2.89
N THR A 175 7.02 21.52 -3.75
CA THR A 175 5.99 20.50 -3.83
C THR A 175 6.37 19.46 -4.87
N LEU A 176 6.34 18.17 -4.52
CA LEU A 176 6.76 17.12 -5.47
C LEU A 176 5.74 16.91 -6.58
N LEU A 177 4.44 16.89 -6.24
CA LEU A 177 3.36 16.68 -7.20
C LEU A 177 2.23 17.70 -7.04
N ARG A 178 1.81 18.26 -8.18
CA ARG A 178 0.61 19.09 -8.31
C ARG A 178 -0.33 18.53 -9.36
N LEU A 179 -1.58 18.26 -8.97
CA LEU A 179 -2.68 17.90 -9.85
C LEU A 179 -3.68 19.05 -9.92
N ASP A 180 -3.52 19.97 -10.87
CA ASP A 180 -4.53 20.99 -11.19
C ASP A 180 -5.54 20.52 -12.26
N GLY A 181 -5.15 19.54 -13.08
CA GLY A 181 -5.99 18.95 -14.12
C GLY A 181 -6.91 17.84 -13.59
N ASP A 182 -7.87 17.44 -14.44
CA ASP A 182 -8.90 16.46 -14.11
C ASP A 182 -8.63 15.11 -14.79
N ASP A 183 -9.20 14.02 -14.28
CA ASP A 183 -9.06 12.68 -14.87
C ASP A 183 -7.61 12.22 -15.06
N ASN A 184 -6.75 12.52 -14.09
CA ASN A 184 -5.35 12.08 -14.09
C ASN A 184 -5.11 11.04 -12.99
N TRP A 185 -3.95 10.39 -13.04
CA TRP A 185 -3.63 9.40 -12.04
C TRP A 185 -2.17 9.34 -11.63
N VAL A 186 -1.98 8.77 -10.44
CA VAL A 186 -0.71 8.35 -9.88
C VAL A 186 -0.88 6.92 -9.42
N ASP A 187 -0.02 6.03 -9.88
CA ASP A 187 -0.08 4.61 -9.54
C ASP A 187 1.31 4.05 -9.27
N ASN A 188 1.49 3.47 -8.08
CA ASN A 188 2.75 2.84 -7.69
C ASN A 188 3.96 3.81 -7.75
N VAL A 189 3.82 4.99 -7.16
CA VAL A 189 4.87 6.02 -7.08
C VAL A 189 5.21 6.34 -5.63
N ASP A 190 6.49 6.42 -5.29
CA ASP A 190 6.91 6.88 -3.95
C ASP A 190 7.35 8.34 -3.99
N PHE A 191 6.76 9.19 -3.16
CA PHE A 191 7.14 10.58 -2.94
C PHE A 191 7.89 10.67 -1.61
N ILE A 192 9.17 11.03 -1.66
CA ILE A 192 10.07 10.96 -0.51
C ILE A 192 10.70 12.34 -0.26
N ASN A 193 10.63 12.79 0.99
CA ASN A 193 11.34 13.95 1.54
C ASN A 193 10.96 15.32 0.94
N SER A 194 9.71 15.58 0.55
CA SER A 194 9.36 16.85 -0.11
C SER A 194 9.85 18.10 0.64
N GLY A 195 10.20 19.16 -0.09
CA GLY A 195 10.62 20.42 0.55
C GLY A 195 9.50 21.00 1.44
N SER A 196 8.28 20.98 0.93
CA SER A 196 7.05 21.34 1.64
C SER A 196 6.01 20.23 1.44
N ASP A 197 4.89 20.52 0.79
CA ASP A 197 3.82 19.57 0.52
C ASP A 197 4.28 18.47 -0.44
N PRO A 198 4.15 17.18 -0.09
CA PRO A 198 4.45 16.12 -1.05
C PRO A 198 3.48 16.10 -2.22
N VAL A 199 2.19 16.29 -1.98
CA VAL A 199 1.12 16.14 -2.98
C VAL A 199 0.04 17.20 -2.77
N GLU A 200 -0.29 17.92 -3.84
CA GLU A 200 -1.44 18.85 -3.90
C GLU A 200 -2.40 18.40 -5.01
N ILE A 201 -3.68 18.17 -4.69
CA ILE A 201 -4.75 17.75 -5.61
C ILE A 201 -5.88 18.80 -5.63
N PHE A 202 -5.86 19.64 -6.66
CA PHE A 202 -6.80 20.75 -6.85
C PHE A 202 -7.80 20.47 -7.98
N GLY A 203 -7.43 19.62 -8.94
CA GLY A 203 -8.33 19.13 -9.97
C GLY A 203 -9.31 18.08 -9.46
N LYS A 204 -10.24 17.67 -10.32
CA LYS A 204 -11.36 16.78 -10.02
C LYS A 204 -11.16 15.40 -10.64
N HIS A 205 -11.79 14.39 -10.06
CA HIS A 205 -11.74 13.02 -10.60
C HIS A 205 -10.30 12.54 -10.83
N ASN A 206 -9.38 12.77 -9.90
CA ASN A 206 -8.05 12.18 -9.97
C ASN A 206 -7.96 10.93 -9.10
N THR A 207 -7.12 9.98 -9.51
CA THR A 207 -6.85 8.76 -8.73
C THR A 207 -5.41 8.74 -8.25
N PHE A 208 -5.20 8.69 -6.94
CA PHE A 208 -3.91 8.44 -6.31
C PHE A 208 -3.93 7.06 -5.66
N ARG A 209 -3.16 6.09 -6.18
CA ARG A 209 -3.22 4.73 -5.67
C ARG A 209 -1.87 4.02 -5.54
N ASN A 210 -1.85 3.00 -4.67
CA ASN A 210 -0.71 2.09 -4.47
C ASN A 210 0.63 2.80 -4.22
N SER A 211 0.58 4.02 -3.68
CA SER A 211 1.70 4.95 -3.67
C SER A 211 2.12 5.26 -2.24
N LEU A 212 3.36 5.70 -2.08
CA LEU A 212 3.90 6.12 -0.78
C LEU A 212 4.08 7.63 -0.77
N VAL A 213 3.71 8.26 0.34
CA VAL A 213 4.13 9.60 0.71
C VAL A 213 4.87 9.50 2.04
N ASP A 214 6.13 9.88 2.03
CA ASP A 214 7.03 9.72 3.16
C ASP A 214 7.88 10.97 3.39
N ASN A 215 7.57 11.65 4.50
CA ASN A 215 8.37 12.72 5.06
C ASN A 215 8.46 14.01 4.21
N CYS A 216 8.70 15.12 4.90
CA CYS A 216 8.93 16.44 4.30
C CYS A 216 9.78 17.33 5.21
N TYR A 217 10.48 18.32 4.67
CA TYR A 217 11.30 19.24 5.48
C TYR A 217 10.43 20.24 6.24
N ASN A 218 9.51 20.90 5.52
CA ASN A 218 8.64 21.90 6.12
C ASN A 218 7.34 21.27 6.61
N LYS A 219 7.11 21.36 7.92
CA LYS A 219 5.90 20.90 8.62
C LYS A 219 5.37 21.95 9.58
N GLY A 220 5.71 23.22 9.38
CA GLY A 220 5.28 24.34 10.22
C GLY A 220 3.88 24.84 9.90
N GLY A 221 3.46 25.90 10.61
CA GLY A 221 2.24 26.63 10.26
C GLY A 221 2.38 27.37 8.93
N GLY A 222 1.25 27.58 8.24
CA GLY A 222 1.19 28.28 6.95
C GLY A 222 0.92 27.39 5.72
N GLY A 223 0.42 26.17 5.92
CA GLY A 223 0.09 25.25 4.83
C GLY A 223 1.32 24.51 4.29
N GLU A 224 2.05 23.81 5.16
CA GLU A 224 3.28 23.10 4.79
C GLU A 224 3.23 21.64 5.30
N GLY A 225 3.69 20.72 4.47
CA GLY A 225 3.78 19.30 4.79
C GLY A 225 2.44 18.57 4.66
N TYR A 226 1.61 18.96 3.70
CA TYR A 226 0.28 18.40 3.49
C TYR A 226 0.25 17.40 2.33
N PHE A 227 -0.49 16.31 2.54
CA PHE A 227 -1.23 15.72 1.43
C PHE A 227 -2.50 16.55 1.30
N ASP A 228 -2.52 17.49 0.35
CA ASP A 228 -3.53 18.54 0.26
C ASP A 228 -4.58 18.22 -0.81
N ILE A 229 -5.83 17.99 -0.41
CA ILE A 229 -6.96 17.79 -1.31
C ILE A 229 -7.89 19.00 -1.23
N ARG A 230 -8.06 19.66 -2.38
CA ARG A 230 -8.98 20.79 -2.58
C ARG A 230 -9.99 20.59 -3.70
N GLY A 231 -9.71 19.66 -4.61
CA GLY A 231 -10.64 19.32 -5.68
C GLY A 231 -11.70 18.29 -5.25
N ASP A 232 -12.65 18.04 -6.15
CA ASP A 232 -13.78 17.16 -5.89
C ASP A 232 -13.62 15.77 -6.52
N TYR A 233 -14.35 14.79 -5.98
CA TYR A 233 -14.43 13.44 -6.54
C TYR A 233 -13.06 12.78 -6.74
N ASN A 234 -12.06 13.11 -5.94
CA ASN A 234 -10.76 12.44 -5.99
C ASN A 234 -10.79 11.13 -5.19
N LEU A 235 -10.03 10.16 -5.66
CA LEU A 235 -9.88 8.85 -5.00
C LEU A 235 -8.44 8.68 -4.53
N VAL A 236 -8.27 8.41 -3.23
CA VAL A 236 -7.00 7.96 -2.66
C VAL A 236 -7.18 6.55 -2.13
N ILE A 237 -6.46 5.57 -2.70
CA ILE A 237 -6.68 4.15 -2.39
C ILE A 237 -5.39 3.32 -2.30
N GLY A 238 -5.34 2.39 -1.34
CA GLY A 238 -4.23 1.44 -1.22
C GLY A 238 -2.86 2.07 -0.98
N SER A 239 -2.84 3.33 -0.55
CA SER A 239 -1.63 4.14 -0.42
C SER A 239 -1.18 4.24 1.04
N THR A 240 0.10 4.56 1.24
CA THR A 240 0.66 4.83 2.56
C THR A 240 1.06 6.30 2.66
N VAL A 241 0.66 6.98 3.73
CA VAL A 241 1.05 8.37 4.01
C VAL A 241 1.58 8.46 5.43
N ARG A 242 2.80 8.95 5.61
CA ARG A 242 3.45 9.01 6.91
C ARG A 242 4.43 10.17 7.05
N LYS A 243 4.71 10.54 8.30
CA LYS A 243 5.74 11.52 8.68
C LYS A 243 5.57 12.89 8.00
N ILE A 244 4.34 13.28 7.67
CA ILE A 244 4.02 14.62 7.17
C ILE A 244 3.21 15.36 8.24
N ARG A 245 2.80 16.60 7.97
CA ARG A 245 2.03 17.40 8.92
C ARG A 245 0.56 16.96 8.98
N HIS A 246 -0.14 16.95 7.85
CA HIS A 246 -1.56 16.56 7.76
C HIS A 246 -1.85 15.81 6.48
N PHE A 247 -2.80 14.87 6.53
CA PHE A 247 -3.61 14.53 5.37
C PHE A 247 -4.82 15.48 5.35
N ALA A 248 -4.78 16.53 4.54
CA ALA A 248 -5.73 17.62 4.59
C ALA A 248 -6.81 17.54 3.49
N ILE A 249 -8.07 17.72 3.89
CA ILE A 249 -9.23 17.94 3.00
C ILE A 249 -9.76 19.33 3.32
N GLN A 250 -9.80 20.24 2.35
CA GLN A 250 -10.04 21.66 2.62
C GLN A 250 -10.44 22.48 1.39
N ASN A 251 -10.84 23.73 1.63
CA ASN A 251 -11.06 24.80 0.65
C ASN A 251 -11.96 24.37 -0.52
N GLY A 252 -13.18 23.94 -0.20
CA GLY A 252 -14.19 23.56 -1.18
C GLY A 252 -14.16 22.09 -1.61
N ALA A 253 -13.27 21.26 -1.08
CA ALA A 253 -13.21 19.85 -1.43
C ALA A 253 -14.51 19.09 -1.05
N ALA A 254 -15.14 18.44 -2.02
CA ALA A 254 -16.30 17.58 -1.77
C ALA A 254 -16.26 16.24 -2.51
N TYR A 255 -17.02 15.26 -1.99
CA TYR A 255 -17.22 13.94 -2.60
C TYR A 255 -15.93 13.14 -2.83
N ASN A 256 -14.86 13.46 -2.11
CA ASN A 256 -13.61 12.71 -2.17
C ASN A 256 -13.73 11.40 -1.40
N VAL A 257 -13.01 10.38 -1.85
CA VAL A 257 -13.01 9.05 -1.24
C VAL A 257 -11.59 8.69 -0.83
N ILE A 258 -11.40 8.47 0.46
CA ILE A 258 -10.17 7.98 1.06
C ILE A 258 -10.44 6.56 1.56
N PHE A 259 -9.90 5.57 0.84
CA PHE A 259 -10.31 4.17 0.99
C PHE A 259 -9.15 3.19 1.09
N LYS A 260 -9.16 2.27 2.06
CA LYS A 260 -8.13 1.20 2.17
C LYS A 260 -6.68 1.68 2.20
N ASN A 261 -6.42 2.84 2.79
CA ASN A 261 -5.08 3.38 2.95
C ASN A 261 -4.47 3.00 4.30
N LYS A 262 -3.15 3.15 4.43
CA LYS A 262 -2.42 3.12 5.69
C LYS A 262 -1.89 4.52 5.99
N LEU A 263 -2.41 5.17 7.01
CA LEU A 263 -2.08 6.54 7.37
C LEU A 263 -1.42 6.53 8.75
N GLU A 264 -0.21 7.09 8.82
CA GLU A 264 0.54 7.33 10.06
C GLU A 264 0.59 8.85 10.32
N VAL A 265 -0.56 9.49 10.10
CA VAL A 265 -0.83 10.92 10.16
C VAL A 265 -2.33 11.09 10.40
N ASP A 266 -2.74 12.26 10.90
CA ASP A 266 -4.16 12.61 11.02
C ASP A 266 -4.82 12.83 9.64
N ILE A 267 -6.13 12.56 9.58
CA ILE A 267 -6.99 13.14 8.55
C ILE A 267 -7.59 14.42 9.11
N ASN A 268 -7.27 15.55 8.47
CA ASN A 268 -7.60 16.89 8.91
C ASN A 268 -8.61 17.54 7.96
N PHE A 269 -9.84 17.77 8.43
CA PHE A 269 -10.81 18.63 7.75
C PHE A 269 -10.46 20.09 8.05
N HIS A 270 -9.53 20.61 7.25
CA HIS A 270 -8.60 21.62 7.73
C HIS A 270 -9.11 23.05 7.68
N ASN A 271 -9.78 23.41 6.61
CA ASN A 271 -10.28 24.76 6.40
C ASN A 271 -11.40 24.76 5.36
N GLY A 272 -12.66 24.69 5.81
CA GLY A 272 -13.83 24.85 4.94
C GLY A 272 -13.85 23.92 3.73
N ASP A 273 -13.90 22.61 3.95
CA ASP A 273 -14.34 21.69 2.90
C ASP A 273 -15.85 21.81 2.67
N ASP A 274 -16.34 21.49 1.47
CA ASP A 274 -17.77 21.59 1.13
C ASP A 274 -18.59 20.38 1.62
N GLY A 275 -17.95 19.44 2.33
CA GLY A 275 -18.58 18.30 2.94
C GLY A 275 -18.66 17.08 2.03
N HIS A 276 -19.46 16.10 2.47
CA HIS A 276 -19.75 14.89 1.72
C HIS A 276 -18.49 14.09 1.31
N ASN A 277 -17.40 14.16 2.06
CA ASN A 277 -16.23 13.31 1.83
C ASN A 277 -16.39 11.97 2.58
N LEU A 278 -15.81 10.90 2.04
CA LEU A 278 -15.91 9.55 2.60
C LEU A 278 -14.54 9.02 3.01
N ILE A 279 -14.41 8.70 4.30
CA ILE A 279 -13.25 8.03 4.87
C ILE A 279 -13.66 6.63 5.32
N GLU A 280 -13.26 5.61 4.57
CA GLU A 280 -13.72 4.24 4.79
C GLU A 280 -12.61 3.18 4.67
N GLN A 281 -12.61 2.19 5.57
CA GLN A 281 -11.71 1.02 5.52
C GLN A 281 -10.20 1.36 5.55
N ASN A 282 -9.82 2.50 6.10
CA ASN A 282 -8.42 2.87 6.28
C ASN A 282 -7.87 2.32 7.60
N SER A 283 -6.55 2.17 7.66
CA SER A 283 -5.80 2.00 8.91
C SER A 283 -5.15 3.34 9.25
N ILE A 284 -5.50 3.95 10.38
CA ILE A 284 -5.09 5.31 10.76
C ILE A 284 -4.44 5.27 12.13
N ILE A 285 -3.19 5.72 12.21
CA ILE A 285 -2.42 5.75 13.44
C ILE A 285 -2.05 7.20 13.74
N ARG A 286 -2.34 7.65 14.96
CA ARG A 286 -1.75 8.87 15.52
C ARG A 286 -0.53 8.47 16.37
N PRO A 287 0.70 8.81 15.98
CA PRO A 287 1.89 8.64 16.81
C PRO A 287 1.78 9.43 18.13
N SER A 288 2.44 8.97 19.20
CA SER A 288 2.38 9.59 20.53
C SER A 288 2.87 11.04 20.58
N TRP A 289 3.76 11.39 19.66
CA TRP A 289 4.34 12.72 19.52
C TRP A 289 3.53 13.65 18.59
N HIS A 290 2.49 13.13 17.92
CA HIS A 290 1.63 13.87 17.00
C HIS A 290 0.51 14.61 17.72
N THR A 291 0.30 15.89 17.44
CA THR A 291 -0.62 16.69 18.27
C THR A 291 -2.08 16.63 17.89
N TRP A 292 -2.40 16.41 16.63
CA TRP A 292 -3.79 16.27 16.17
C TRP A 292 -4.27 14.83 16.33
N GLY A 293 -5.54 14.66 16.72
CA GLY A 293 -6.24 13.37 16.86
C GLY A 293 -6.20 12.56 15.56
N VAL A 294 -6.61 11.28 15.59
CA VAL A 294 -6.64 10.48 14.33
C VAL A 294 -7.53 11.12 13.27
N PHE A 295 -8.60 11.77 13.72
CA PHE A 295 -9.42 12.72 12.96
C PHE A 295 -9.35 14.07 13.64
N ALA A 296 -9.13 15.13 12.86
CA ALA A 296 -8.98 16.47 13.38
C ALA A 296 -9.61 17.52 12.46
N THR A 297 -9.77 18.72 12.99
CA THR A 297 -10.25 19.88 12.25
C THR A 297 -9.22 21.01 12.28
N GLY A 298 -9.39 21.97 11.38
CA GLY A 298 -8.87 23.32 11.60
C GLY A 298 -9.31 23.90 12.94
N GLY A 299 -8.57 24.90 13.43
CA GLY A 299 -8.97 25.63 14.63
C GLY A 299 -9.57 26.98 14.27
N ALA A 300 -10.80 27.25 14.72
CA ALA A 300 -11.47 28.55 14.53
C ALA A 300 -10.60 29.75 14.97
N ARG A 301 -9.82 29.58 16.04
CA ARG A 301 -8.87 30.58 16.55
C ARG A 301 -7.78 30.98 15.55
N TYR A 302 -7.58 30.19 14.50
CA TYR A 302 -6.62 30.44 13.42
C TYR A 302 -7.31 30.97 12.15
N GLY A 303 -8.59 31.33 12.22
CA GLY A 303 -9.37 31.81 11.08
C GLY A 303 -9.74 30.73 10.07
N HIS A 304 -9.66 29.45 10.47
CA HIS A 304 -10.11 28.36 9.61
C HIS A 304 -11.62 28.20 9.72
N ASP A 305 -12.27 27.82 8.63
CA ASP A 305 -13.67 27.43 8.59
C ASP A 305 -13.87 25.98 9.06
N LYS A 306 -15.06 25.72 9.62
CA LYS A 306 -15.44 24.41 10.16
C LYS A 306 -15.55 23.37 9.05
N PRO A 307 -15.47 22.07 9.38
CA PRO A 307 -15.73 21.01 8.41
C PRO A 307 -17.11 21.16 7.77
N GLY A 308 -17.17 20.82 6.48
CA GLY A 308 -18.42 20.74 5.73
C GLY A 308 -19.36 19.65 6.27
N PRO A 309 -20.65 19.71 5.93
CA PRO A 309 -21.63 18.75 6.42
C PRO A 309 -21.40 17.36 5.81
N ARG A 310 -21.88 16.32 6.50
CA ARG A 310 -21.92 14.94 5.96
C ARG A 310 -20.58 14.36 5.49
N ASN A 311 -19.46 14.83 6.04
CA ASN A 311 -18.22 14.07 6.00
C ASN A 311 -18.41 12.77 6.78
N ILE A 312 -18.33 11.63 6.10
CA ILE A 312 -18.58 10.30 6.66
C ILE A 312 -17.25 9.63 7.01
N ILE A 313 -17.17 9.17 8.26
CA ILE A 313 -16.09 8.33 8.77
C ILE A 313 -16.71 6.99 9.19
N VAL A 314 -16.22 5.88 8.64
CA VAL A 314 -16.82 4.57 8.91
C VAL A 314 -15.86 3.42 8.65
N ASN A 315 -15.94 2.36 9.46
CA ASN A 315 -15.17 1.13 9.26
C ASN A 315 -13.66 1.32 9.09
N ASN A 316 -13.09 2.36 9.71
CA ASN A 316 -11.65 2.55 9.79
C ASN A 316 -11.10 1.82 11.01
N THR A 317 -9.90 1.26 10.91
CA THR A 317 -9.13 0.81 12.06
C THR A 317 -8.27 1.95 12.52
N THR A 318 -8.44 2.41 13.75
CA THR A 318 -7.68 3.54 14.29
C THR A 318 -6.94 3.16 15.57
N PHE A 319 -5.83 3.83 15.84
CA PHE A 319 -5.22 3.80 17.16
C PHE A 319 -4.50 5.12 17.46
N ASP A 320 -4.79 5.67 18.63
CA ASP A 320 -4.14 6.86 19.17
C ASP A 320 -3.08 6.43 20.19
N TYR A 321 -1.80 6.52 19.81
CA TYR A 321 -0.70 6.18 20.73
C TYR A 321 -0.41 7.26 21.77
N ARG A 322 -0.93 8.48 21.61
CA ARG A 322 -0.74 9.56 22.57
C ARG A 322 -1.68 9.40 23.75
N GLU A 323 -2.95 9.14 23.48
CA GLU A 323 -3.98 8.90 24.49
C GLU A 323 -4.13 7.41 24.83
N ASN A 324 -3.40 6.53 24.12
CA ASN A 324 -3.42 5.07 24.25
C ASN A 324 -4.83 4.48 24.18
N LYS A 325 -5.61 4.89 23.17
CA LYS A 325 -7.00 4.47 22.97
C LYS A 325 -7.31 4.18 21.50
N THR A 326 -8.34 3.37 21.29
CA THR A 326 -8.97 3.19 19.99
C THR A 326 -10.17 4.13 19.88
N GLU A 327 -10.32 4.88 18.79
CA GLU A 327 -11.37 5.90 18.66
C GLU A 327 -11.95 5.99 17.24
N PHE A 328 -13.26 6.17 17.09
CA PHE A 328 -13.91 6.26 15.76
C PHE A 328 -13.70 5.02 14.86
N SER A 329 -13.58 3.85 15.47
CA SER A 329 -13.28 2.57 14.80
C SER A 329 -14.32 1.47 15.02
N SER A 330 -15.47 1.81 15.62
CA SER A 330 -16.52 0.82 15.84
C SER A 330 -17.06 0.32 14.50
N SER A 331 -17.15 -1.01 14.38
CA SER A 331 -17.66 -1.66 13.18
C SER A 331 -19.09 -1.23 12.88
N ASN A 332 -19.35 -0.87 11.63
CA ASN A 332 -20.63 -0.43 11.07
C ASN A 332 -21.24 0.78 11.78
N VAL A 333 -20.43 1.58 12.46
CA VAL A 333 -20.83 2.85 13.07
C VAL A 333 -20.33 3.98 12.19
N VAL A 334 -21.26 4.86 11.81
CA VAL A 334 -20.97 6.07 11.05
C VAL A 334 -20.74 7.22 12.00
N TYR A 335 -19.63 7.92 11.80
CA TYR A 335 -19.27 9.16 12.49
C TYR A 335 -19.28 10.33 11.50
N THR A 336 -19.59 11.52 12.00
CA THR A 336 -19.58 12.76 11.20
C THR A 336 -19.24 13.98 12.06
N TYR A 337 -18.93 15.10 11.42
CA TYR A 337 -18.72 16.37 12.12
C TYR A 337 -19.99 17.22 12.15
N LYS A 338 -20.37 17.72 13.33
CA LYS A 338 -21.35 18.80 13.47
C LYS A 338 -20.70 20.18 13.50
N ASN A 339 -19.47 20.26 14.02
CA ASN A 339 -18.68 21.48 14.16
C ASN A 339 -17.18 21.12 14.27
N TYR A 340 -16.33 22.07 14.65
CA TYR A 340 -14.95 21.81 15.05
C TYR A 340 -14.84 20.75 16.17
N GLY A 341 -13.69 20.07 16.25
CA GLY A 341 -13.37 19.16 17.36
C GLY A 341 -13.31 17.70 16.94
N GLU A 342 -14.05 16.85 17.64
CA GLU A 342 -14.09 15.40 17.41
C GLU A 342 -15.35 14.97 16.62
N PRO A 343 -15.29 13.89 15.83
CA PRO A 343 -16.46 13.32 15.18
C PRO A 343 -17.54 12.84 16.17
N ASP A 344 -18.80 13.16 15.88
CA ASP A 344 -19.97 12.63 16.57
C ASP A 344 -20.36 11.24 16.01
N LYS A 345 -20.73 10.32 16.90
CA LYS A 345 -21.44 9.09 16.52
C LYS A 345 -22.83 9.42 15.99
N THR A 346 -23.23 8.76 14.91
CA THR A 346 -24.58 8.89 14.34
C THR A 346 -25.40 7.61 14.53
N ASN A 347 -26.71 7.70 14.27
CA ASN A 347 -27.61 6.56 14.15
C ASN A 347 -27.74 6.07 12.69
N TRP A 348 -26.84 6.50 11.81
CA TRP A 348 -26.88 6.16 10.38
C TRP A 348 -26.52 4.69 10.20
N ARG A 349 -27.40 3.96 9.49
CA ARG A 349 -27.19 2.56 9.13
C ARG A 349 -26.25 2.43 7.94
N MET A 350 -25.42 1.39 7.96
CA MET A 350 -24.64 0.97 6.79
C MET A 350 -25.55 0.60 5.61
N PRO A 351 -25.09 0.80 4.36
CA PRO A 351 -25.74 0.25 3.17
C PRO A 351 -25.79 -1.27 3.23
N SER A 352 -26.82 -1.87 2.63
CA SER A 352 -27.03 -3.34 2.60
C SER A 352 -25.85 -4.11 2.01
N CYS A 353 -25.09 -3.48 1.11
CA CYS A 353 -23.90 -4.07 0.51
C CYS A 353 -22.63 -3.94 1.36
N GLY A 354 -22.73 -3.36 2.55
CA GLY A 354 -21.63 -3.29 3.52
C GLY A 354 -20.60 -2.19 3.28
N SER A 355 -20.79 -1.30 2.29
CA SER A 355 -19.88 -0.19 2.03
C SER A 355 -20.60 1.03 1.47
N PHE A 356 -20.14 2.23 1.87
CA PHE A 356 -20.60 3.50 1.28
C PHE A 356 -19.88 3.78 -0.05
N TYR A 357 -18.65 3.29 -0.19
CA TYR A 357 -17.97 3.26 -1.49
C TYR A 357 -18.53 2.14 -2.37
N ALA A 358 -19.71 2.40 -2.94
CA ALA A 358 -20.51 1.45 -3.71
C ALA A 358 -19.96 1.17 -5.11
N VAL A 359 -18.77 0.58 -5.19
CA VAL A 359 -18.11 0.19 -6.43
C VAL A 359 -17.97 -1.32 -6.48
N LYS A 360 -18.47 -1.93 -7.55
CA LYS A 360 -18.31 -3.35 -7.85
C LYS A 360 -17.44 -3.50 -9.09
N CYS A 361 -16.34 -4.21 -8.94
CA CYS A 361 -15.48 -4.54 -10.05
C CYS A 361 -15.89 -5.87 -10.67
N GLY A 362 -16.24 -5.83 -11.96
CA GLY A 362 -16.62 -7.00 -12.73
C GLY A 362 -15.39 -7.67 -13.31
N SER A 363 -15.34 -9.00 -13.23
CA SER A 363 -14.40 -9.85 -13.97
C SER A 363 -14.79 -9.82 -15.46
N GLY A 364 -14.35 -8.81 -16.21
CA GLY A 364 -14.67 -8.63 -17.63
C GLY A 364 -13.44 -8.80 -18.50
N GLY A 365 -13.44 -9.86 -19.32
CA GLY A 365 -12.32 -10.34 -20.13
C GLY A 365 -11.71 -9.34 -21.12
N GLY A 366 -10.38 -9.40 -21.18
CA GLY A 366 -9.53 -8.79 -22.18
C GLY A 366 -8.12 -9.22 -21.83
N GLY A 367 -7.52 -10.08 -22.64
CA GLY A 367 -6.17 -10.62 -22.44
C GLY A 367 -5.17 -9.51 -22.19
N GLY A 368 -4.89 -9.27 -20.92
CA GLY A 368 -3.92 -8.31 -20.43
C GLY A 368 -3.17 -9.01 -19.32
N THR A 369 -1.85 -9.11 -19.50
CA THR A 369 -0.91 -9.76 -18.60
C THR A 369 -1.20 -9.33 -17.15
N PRO A 370 -1.38 -10.27 -16.19
CA PRO A 370 -1.81 -9.95 -14.84
C PRO A 370 -0.88 -8.95 -14.17
N THR A 371 -1.43 -7.81 -13.74
CA THR A 371 -0.77 -6.86 -12.83
C THR A 371 -0.53 -7.53 -11.49
N ASP A 372 0.70 -7.45 -10.99
CA ASP A 372 1.22 -8.11 -9.78
C ASP A 372 0.25 -8.10 -8.60
N GLY A 373 -0.33 -9.26 -8.32
CA GLY A 373 -0.94 -9.56 -7.02
C GLY A 373 0.16 -9.65 -5.95
N ASN A 374 -0.19 -9.33 -4.70
CA ASN A 374 0.70 -9.50 -3.55
C ASN A 374 1.32 -10.90 -3.58
N THR A 375 2.65 -11.01 -3.75
CA THR A 375 3.33 -12.30 -3.72
C THR A 375 3.41 -12.77 -2.28
N VAL A 376 2.88 -13.96 -1.98
CA VAL A 376 2.85 -14.54 -0.64
C VAL A 376 3.58 -15.87 -0.58
N VAL A 377 4.08 -16.19 0.60
CA VAL A 377 4.52 -17.53 1.00
C VAL A 377 3.52 -18.05 2.03
N MET A 378 3.04 -19.28 1.83
CA MET A 378 2.08 -19.95 2.70
C MET A 378 2.80 -20.98 3.55
N THR A 379 3.18 -20.58 4.76
CA THR A 379 3.92 -21.43 5.70
C THR A 379 2.95 -22.18 6.60
N LYS A 380 3.21 -23.47 6.84
CA LYS A 380 2.37 -24.29 7.71
C LYS A 380 2.46 -23.80 9.15
N SER A 381 1.32 -23.55 9.79
CA SER A 381 1.33 -22.84 11.07
C SER A 381 1.77 -23.68 12.27
N ASN A 382 1.68 -25.00 12.18
CA ASN A 382 2.13 -25.96 13.20
C ASN A 382 3.44 -26.66 12.82
N ALA A 383 4.06 -26.29 11.69
CA ALA A 383 5.36 -26.77 11.25
C ALA A 383 6.03 -25.67 10.40
N THR A 384 6.45 -24.60 11.06
CA THR A 384 6.88 -23.34 10.42
C THR A 384 8.14 -23.47 9.55
N GLY A 385 8.88 -24.57 9.70
CA GLY A 385 9.97 -24.96 8.81
C GLY A 385 9.54 -25.42 7.41
N PHE A 386 8.23 -25.50 7.12
CA PHE A 386 7.70 -25.99 5.83
C PHE A 386 6.67 -25.03 5.22
N SER A 387 6.69 -24.89 3.89
CA SER A 387 5.73 -24.06 3.14
C SER A 387 5.16 -24.81 1.94
N MET A 388 4.01 -24.34 1.45
CA MET A 388 3.44 -24.84 0.20
C MET A 388 4.37 -24.56 -0.97
N ASP A 389 4.77 -25.61 -1.67
CA ASP A 389 5.69 -25.59 -2.80
C ASP A 389 5.01 -26.21 -4.02
N GLY A 390 5.06 -25.51 -5.15
CA GLY A 390 4.50 -25.97 -6.42
C GLY A 390 5.49 -26.76 -7.29
N GLY A 391 6.69 -27.07 -6.80
CA GLY A 391 7.77 -27.72 -7.56
C GLY A 391 8.40 -26.80 -8.62
N ASN A 392 9.42 -27.29 -9.33
CA ASN A 392 10.06 -26.49 -10.40
C ASN A 392 9.12 -26.28 -11.59
N GLY A 393 9.17 -25.11 -12.25
CA GLY A 393 8.33 -24.81 -13.42
C GLY A 393 6.82 -24.80 -13.10
N GLY A 394 6.00 -25.20 -14.07
CA GLY A 394 4.56 -25.39 -13.87
C GLY A 394 3.94 -26.20 -15.01
N ALA A 395 3.18 -27.24 -14.66
CA ALA A 395 2.45 -28.08 -15.60
C ALA A 395 1.08 -28.46 -15.03
N ASN A 396 0.12 -28.77 -15.92
CA ASN A 396 -1.16 -29.30 -15.48
C ASN A 396 -0.94 -30.63 -14.74
N GLN A 397 -1.63 -30.78 -13.62
CA GLN A 397 -1.56 -31.93 -12.72
C GLN A 397 -0.28 -32.06 -11.89
N GLN A 398 0.65 -31.11 -12.00
CA GLN A 398 1.84 -31.08 -11.14
C GLN A 398 1.44 -30.94 -9.67
N ASN A 399 2.07 -31.71 -8.79
CA ASN A 399 1.67 -31.78 -7.40
C ASN A 399 2.00 -30.49 -6.63
N VAL A 400 1.18 -30.14 -5.64
CA VAL A 400 1.51 -29.13 -4.63
C VAL A 400 1.78 -29.87 -3.32
N TYR A 401 2.93 -29.65 -2.72
CA TYR A 401 3.39 -30.38 -1.54
C TYR A 401 4.08 -29.43 -0.55
N LEU A 402 4.42 -29.94 0.64
CA LEU A 402 5.25 -29.23 1.59
C LEU A 402 6.74 -29.42 1.26
N TRP A 403 7.49 -28.33 1.36
CA TRP A 403 8.95 -28.37 1.29
C TRP A 403 9.55 -27.44 2.35
N SER A 404 10.82 -27.69 2.70
CA SER A 404 11.60 -26.83 3.59
C SER A 404 11.44 -25.37 3.18
N ARG A 405 11.03 -24.55 4.15
CA ARG A 405 10.66 -23.15 3.94
C ARG A 405 11.86 -22.35 3.47
N ASN A 406 11.72 -21.70 2.33
CA ASN A 406 12.67 -20.73 1.80
C ASN A 406 11.89 -19.61 1.11
N THR A 407 11.81 -18.44 1.75
CA THR A 407 11.07 -17.27 1.23
C THR A 407 11.62 -16.75 -0.11
N SER A 408 12.88 -17.05 -0.42
CA SER A 408 13.51 -16.70 -1.69
C SER A 408 13.30 -17.74 -2.80
N ASN A 409 12.83 -18.95 -2.46
CA ASN A 409 12.50 -19.99 -3.43
C ASN A 409 11.23 -19.61 -4.19
N VAL A 410 11.36 -19.36 -5.49
CA VAL A 410 10.24 -18.99 -6.37
C VAL A 410 9.13 -20.05 -6.40
N ASN A 411 9.44 -21.32 -6.13
CA ASN A 411 8.45 -22.39 -6.13
C ASN A 411 7.48 -22.32 -4.94
N GLN A 412 7.83 -21.56 -3.90
CA GLN A 412 7.01 -21.31 -2.71
C GLN A 412 6.33 -19.93 -2.74
N GLN A 413 6.52 -19.18 -3.84
CA GLN A 413 5.97 -17.85 -4.03
C GLN A 413 4.70 -17.91 -4.88
N TRP A 414 3.63 -17.36 -4.33
CA TRP A 414 2.29 -17.39 -4.91
C TRP A 414 1.78 -15.96 -5.09
N GLU A 415 1.47 -15.58 -6.31
CA GLU A 415 0.75 -14.34 -6.60
C GLU A 415 -0.72 -14.54 -6.17
N GLU A 416 -1.13 -13.83 -5.12
CA GLU A 416 -2.51 -13.84 -4.63
C GLU A 416 -3.38 -12.97 -5.56
N ILE A 417 -4.27 -13.60 -6.30
CA ILE A 417 -5.15 -12.97 -7.27
C ILE A 417 -6.57 -12.93 -6.71
N ASN A 418 -7.11 -11.73 -6.51
CA ASN A 418 -8.48 -11.57 -6.03
C ASN A 418 -9.49 -12.05 -7.10
N ARG A 419 -10.41 -12.95 -6.71
CA ARG A 419 -11.48 -13.52 -7.55
C ARG A 419 -12.88 -13.03 -7.15
N GLY A 420 -12.93 -11.96 -6.38
CA GLY A 420 -14.15 -11.35 -5.85
C GLY A 420 -14.82 -12.16 -4.74
N ASN A 421 -15.77 -11.54 -4.04
CA ASN A 421 -16.58 -12.17 -2.98
C ASN A 421 -15.75 -12.86 -1.87
N GLY A 422 -14.56 -12.35 -1.58
CA GLY A 422 -13.66 -12.93 -0.56
C GLY A 422 -12.89 -14.18 -1.00
N TYR A 423 -12.89 -14.51 -2.29
CA TYR A 423 -12.14 -15.64 -2.84
C TYR A 423 -10.89 -15.17 -3.60
N TYR A 424 -9.86 -16.00 -3.59
CA TYR A 424 -8.58 -15.76 -4.22
C TYR A 424 -8.13 -16.98 -5.03
N SER A 425 -7.33 -16.76 -6.07
CA SER A 425 -6.48 -17.79 -6.64
C SER A 425 -5.03 -17.52 -6.24
N TYR A 426 -4.25 -18.59 -6.19
CA TYR A 426 -2.83 -18.52 -5.86
C TYR A 426 -2.06 -19.01 -7.07
N LYS A 427 -1.57 -18.08 -7.89
CA LYS A 427 -0.79 -18.39 -9.10
C LYS A 427 0.66 -18.54 -8.72
N LYS A 428 1.30 -19.64 -9.11
CA LYS A 428 2.72 -19.85 -8.87
C LYS A 428 3.53 -18.80 -9.65
N LYS A 429 4.41 -18.11 -8.94
CA LYS A 429 5.21 -17.02 -9.52
C LYS A 429 6.02 -17.49 -10.72
N ASN A 430 6.14 -16.62 -11.72
CA ASN A 430 6.79 -16.89 -13.02
C ASN A 430 6.13 -18.01 -13.84
N THR A 431 4.86 -18.35 -13.57
CA THR A 431 4.08 -19.31 -14.35
C THR A 431 2.65 -18.83 -14.56
N ASN A 432 1.87 -19.55 -15.36
CA ASN A 432 0.42 -19.35 -15.50
C ASN A 432 -0.40 -20.49 -14.86
N PHE A 433 0.11 -21.10 -13.79
CA PHE A 433 -0.55 -22.21 -13.10
C PHE A 433 -0.97 -21.82 -11.68
N CYS A 434 -2.20 -22.18 -11.32
CA CYS A 434 -2.85 -21.86 -10.06
C CYS A 434 -3.03 -23.12 -9.21
N ILE A 435 -3.04 -22.95 -7.88
CA ILE A 435 -3.45 -24.01 -6.95
C ILE A 435 -4.91 -24.38 -7.24
N ASP A 436 -5.13 -25.64 -7.61
CA ASP A 436 -6.40 -26.21 -8.06
C ASP A 436 -6.76 -27.44 -7.21
N GLY A 437 -7.95 -27.42 -6.61
CA GLY A 437 -8.45 -28.50 -5.77
C GLY A 437 -9.24 -29.58 -6.51
N GLY A 438 -9.25 -29.61 -7.85
CA GLY A 438 -10.06 -30.50 -8.70
C GLY A 438 -11.56 -30.18 -8.67
N SER A 439 -12.41 -30.97 -9.33
CA SER A 439 -13.88 -30.80 -9.26
C SER A 439 -14.46 -31.31 -7.93
N GLY A 440 -15.52 -30.70 -7.41
CA GLY A 440 -16.21 -31.14 -6.18
C GLY A 440 -15.39 -30.94 -4.90
N GLY A 441 -15.61 -31.76 -3.86
CA GLY A 441 -14.81 -31.74 -2.64
C GLY A 441 -14.89 -33.07 -1.91
N ALA A 442 -13.76 -33.77 -1.78
CA ALA A 442 -13.64 -35.03 -1.06
C ALA A 442 -12.43 -35.03 -0.14
N LYS A 443 -12.52 -35.78 0.96
CA LYS A 443 -11.39 -36.01 1.86
C LYS A 443 -10.26 -36.71 1.11
N GLY A 444 -9.03 -36.19 1.21
CA GLY A 444 -7.86 -36.72 0.52
C GLY A 444 -7.76 -36.34 -0.96
N GLN A 445 -8.70 -35.54 -1.49
CA GLN A 445 -8.62 -35.09 -2.88
C GLN A 445 -7.38 -34.23 -3.10
N ASN A 446 -6.57 -34.61 -4.09
CA ASN A 446 -5.27 -34.00 -4.29
C ASN A 446 -5.37 -32.52 -4.70
N VAL A 447 -4.47 -31.69 -4.16
CA VAL A 447 -4.29 -30.30 -4.58
C VAL A 447 -3.11 -30.24 -5.56
N LYS A 448 -3.34 -29.67 -6.74
CA LYS A 448 -2.40 -29.68 -7.86
C LYS A 448 -2.32 -28.32 -8.53
N LEU A 449 -1.34 -28.16 -9.41
CA LEU A 449 -1.27 -27.04 -10.33
C LEU A 449 -2.15 -27.32 -11.56
N TYR A 450 -2.86 -26.29 -11.99
CA TYR A 450 -3.58 -26.30 -13.27
C TYR A 450 -3.56 -24.91 -13.89
N SER A 451 -3.68 -24.81 -15.21
CA SER A 451 -3.68 -23.53 -15.91
C SER A 451 -4.69 -22.57 -15.29
N CYS A 452 -4.24 -21.37 -14.93
CA CYS A 452 -5.06 -20.38 -14.26
C CYS A 452 -6.24 -19.98 -15.14
N SER A 453 -7.44 -19.95 -14.54
CA SER A 453 -8.66 -19.50 -15.22
C SER A 453 -9.55 -18.76 -14.24
N ASP A 454 -10.03 -17.58 -14.65
CA ASP A 454 -10.84 -16.70 -13.82
C ASP A 454 -12.24 -17.27 -13.48
N ASN A 455 -12.70 -18.25 -14.27
CA ASN A 455 -14.00 -18.90 -14.11
C ASN A 455 -13.89 -20.29 -13.49
N ASN A 456 -12.68 -20.81 -13.28
CA ASN A 456 -12.48 -22.13 -12.70
C ASN A 456 -12.57 -22.05 -11.17
N GLN A 457 -13.76 -22.33 -10.63
CA GLN A 457 -14.00 -22.29 -9.18
C GLN A 457 -13.19 -23.32 -8.39
N ASN A 458 -12.59 -24.33 -9.04
CA ASN A 458 -11.66 -25.27 -8.40
C ASN A 458 -10.40 -24.57 -7.89
N GLN A 459 -10.08 -23.38 -8.44
CA GLN A 459 -8.90 -22.57 -8.12
C GLN A 459 -9.24 -21.39 -7.20
N HIS A 460 -10.47 -21.33 -6.68
CA HIS A 460 -10.97 -20.22 -5.89
C HIS A 460 -11.05 -20.61 -4.43
N TRP A 461 -10.31 -19.89 -3.59
CA TRP A 461 -10.13 -20.18 -2.18
C TRP A 461 -10.56 -19.00 -1.33
N ARG A 462 -11.52 -19.21 -0.42
CA ARG A 462 -11.89 -18.25 0.62
C ARG A 462 -10.84 -18.29 1.71
N LYS A 463 -10.22 -17.14 1.98
CA LYS A 463 -9.21 -16.98 3.03
C LYS A 463 -9.89 -16.68 4.36
N VAL A 464 -10.11 -17.72 5.17
CA VAL A 464 -10.81 -17.64 6.45
C VAL A 464 -9.81 -17.36 7.57
N ASN A 465 -9.94 -16.24 8.27
CA ASN A 465 -9.10 -15.93 9.43
C ASN A 465 -9.53 -16.78 10.65
N VAL A 466 -8.56 -17.46 11.25
CA VAL A 466 -8.69 -18.26 12.46
C VAL A 466 -7.58 -17.83 13.41
N ASN A 467 -7.90 -16.92 14.34
CA ASN A 467 -6.98 -16.41 15.37
C ASN A 467 -5.62 -15.92 14.81
N GLY A 468 -5.64 -15.15 13.72
CA GLY A 468 -4.42 -14.59 13.11
C GLY A 468 -3.72 -15.52 12.12
N LYS A 469 -4.21 -16.75 11.95
CA LYS A 469 -3.81 -17.70 10.91
C LYS A 469 -4.92 -17.81 9.87
N PHE A 470 -4.65 -18.46 8.74
CA PHE A 470 -5.63 -18.57 7.66
C PHE A 470 -5.89 -20.01 7.23
N ARG A 471 -7.17 -20.34 7.07
CA ARG A 471 -7.64 -21.55 6.38
C ARG A 471 -8.08 -21.18 4.96
N LEU A 472 -7.77 -22.03 3.98
CA LEU A 472 -8.17 -21.84 2.59
C LEU A 472 -9.33 -22.78 2.25
N GLU A 473 -10.54 -22.24 2.15
CA GLU A 473 -11.77 -22.99 1.87
C GLU A 473 -12.17 -22.90 0.40
N LYS A 474 -12.55 -24.02 -0.20
CA LYS A 474 -12.86 -24.08 -1.63
C LYS A 474 -14.20 -23.43 -1.97
N ARG A 475 -14.27 -22.68 -3.08
CA ARG A 475 -15.49 -21.96 -3.51
C ARG A 475 -16.65 -22.89 -3.87
N ASN A 476 -16.42 -23.84 -4.76
CA ASN A 476 -17.46 -24.73 -5.27
C ASN A 476 -17.65 -26.01 -4.42
N ALA A 477 -16.97 -26.11 -3.28
CA ALA A 477 -17.23 -27.13 -2.26
C ALA A 477 -17.00 -26.55 -0.85
N PRO A 478 -17.88 -25.63 -0.39
CA PRO A 478 -17.81 -25.12 0.98
C PRO A 478 -17.83 -26.26 1.99
N GLY A 479 -16.99 -26.18 3.02
CA GLY A 479 -16.77 -27.29 3.95
C GLY A 479 -15.53 -28.14 3.65
N PHE A 480 -14.80 -27.88 2.55
CA PHE A 480 -13.47 -28.47 2.29
C PHE A 480 -12.36 -27.41 2.21
N SER A 481 -11.23 -27.71 2.85
CA SER A 481 -10.07 -26.83 2.93
C SER A 481 -8.76 -27.53 2.59
N ILE A 482 -7.79 -26.74 2.15
CA ILE A 482 -6.41 -27.21 1.93
C ILE A 482 -5.78 -27.62 3.26
N ASP A 483 -5.35 -28.87 3.34
CA ASP A 483 -4.78 -29.53 4.51
C ASP A 483 -3.38 -30.06 4.15
N GLY A 484 -2.38 -29.68 4.96
CA GLY A 484 -1.00 -30.11 4.77
C GLY A 484 -0.61 -31.35 5.57
N ARG A 485 -1.57 -32.15 6.06
CA ARG A 485 -1.38 -33.32 6.95
C ARG A 485 -0.69 -32.94 8.28
N SER A 486 -0.53 -33.91 9.19
CA SER A 486 0.16 -33.72 10.49
C SER A 486 1.67 -33.52 10.30
N GLY A 487 2.31 -32.72 11.15
CA GLY A 487 3.76 -32.45 11.10
C GLY A 487 4.20 -31.69 9.84
N GLY A 488 5.46 -31.86 9.44
CA GLY A 488 5.98 -31.34 8.18
C GLY A 488 7.21 -32.13 7.73
N ALA A 489 7.21 -32.55 6.47
CA ALA A 489 8.32 -33.22 5.80
C ALA A 489 8.39 -32.74 4.35
N ASN A 490 9.57 -32.86 3.73
CA ASN A 490 9.71 -32.62 2.30
C ASN A 490 8.85 -33.61 1.52
N GLU A 491 8.22 -33.15 0.44
CA GLU A 491 7.32 -33.92 -0.44
C GLU A 491 6.02 -34.37 0.24
N GLN A 492 5.74 -33.92 1.46
CA GLN A 492 4.50 -34.24 2.15
C GLN A 492 3.31 -33.65 1.38
N ASN A 493 2.41 -34.55 0.96
CA ASN A 493 1.31 -34.19 0.08
C ASN A 493 0.33 -33.19 0.72
N ILE A 494 -0.23 -32.30 -0.11
CA ILE A 494 -1.30 -31.38 0.27
C ILE A 494 -2.60 -31.80 -0.42
N TYR A 495 -3.68 -31.88 0.35
CA TYR A 495 -4.96 -32.38 -0.14
C TYR A 495 -6.14 -31.61 0.49
N LEU A 496 -7.36 -31.87 0.03
CA LEU A 496 -8.57 -31.34 0.63
C LEU A 496 -9.02 -32.19 1.82
N TRP A 497 -9.42 -31.54 2.90
CA TRP A 497 -10.04 -32.18 4.05
C TRP A 497 -11.23 -31.38 4.56
N THR A 498 -12.09 -32.00 5.37
CA THR A 498 -13.24 -31.32 5.99
C THR A 498 -12.75 -30.13 6.81
N SER A 499 -13.34 -28.98 6.55
CA SER A 499 -12.98 -27.70 7.14
C SER A 499 -13.16 -27.72 8.66
N SER A 500 -12.13 -27.30 9.39
CA SER A 500 -12.19 -27.11 10.83
C SER A 500 -11.31 -25.95 11.26
N ASN A 501 -11.85 -25.09 12.13
CA ASN A 501 -11.10 -23.98 12.72
C ASN A 501 -10.16 -24.45 13.85
N THR A 502 -10.27 -25.70 14.31
CA THR A 502 -9.38 -26.27 15.33
C THR A 502 -8.33 -27.21 14.73
N ASN A 503 -8.48 -27.61 13.45
CA ASN A 503 -7.51 -28.44 12.76
C ASN A 503 -6.29 -27.60 12.34
N GLN A 504 -5.22 -27.71 13.11
CA GLN A 504 -3.96 -26.99 12.86
C GLN A 504 -3.34 -27.32 11.49
N ASN A 505 -3.66 -28.48 10.91
CA ASN A 505 -3.12 -28.88 9.61
C ASN A 505 -3.65 -28.05 8.44
N GLN A 506 -4.75 -27.32 8.64
CA GLN A 506 -5.40 -26.44 7.67
C GLN A 506 -5.06 -24.97 7.85
N LEU A 507 -4.22 -24.64 8.86
CA LEU A 507 -3.91 -23.27 9.21
C LEU A 507 -2.53 -22.89 8.65
N TRP A 508 -2.52 -21.78 7.90
CA TRP A 508 -1.38 -21.28 7.16
C TRP A 508 -1.06 -19.85 7.60
N ASN A 509 0.23 -19.58 7.79
CA ASN A 509 0.77 -18.25 7.99
C ASN A 509 1.06 -17.65 6.60
N PHE A 510 0.49 -16.48 6.32
CA PHE A 510 0.71 -15.76 5.08
C PHE A 510 1.76 -14.68 5.31
N ALA A 511 2.86 -14.77 4.57
CA ALA A 511 3.90 -13.77 4.58
C ALA A 511 4.04 -13.14 3.20
N SER A 512 3.91 -11.81 3.10
CA SER A 512 4.19 -11.09 1.85
C SER A 512 5.69 -11.11 1.59
N VAL A 513 6.12 -11.52 0.39
CA VAL A 513 7.54 -11.62 0.01
C VAL A 513 8.27 -10.29 0.19
N ASP A 514 7.60 -9.16 -0.03
CA ASP A 514 8.16 -7.82 0.15
C ASP A 514 8.28 -7.41 1.63
N ARG A 515 7.40 -7.91 2.51
CA ARG A 515 7.52 -7.71 3.96
C ARG A 515 8.55 -8.65 4.59
N THR A 516 8.66 -9.90 4.10
CA THR A 516 9.69 -10.82 4.57
C THR A 516 11.06 -10.52 4.03
N ARG A 517 11.23 -9.96 2.83
CA ARG A 517 12.55 -9.48 2.37
C ARG A 517 13.06 -8.32 3.21
N ALA A 518 12.19 -7.39 3.61
CA ALA A 518 12.56 -6.33 4.55
C ALA A 518 12.91 -6.87 5.94
N GLN A 519 12.20 -7.91 6.41
CA GLN A 519 12.47 -8.53 7.72
C GLN A 519 13.68 -9.48 7.69
N ASP A 520 13.94 -10.13 6.55
CA ASP A 520 15.13 -10.95 6.26
C ASP A 520 16.37 -10.05 5.98
N GLU A 521 16.17 -8.80 5.53
CA GLU A 521 17.23 -7.79 5.44
C GLU A 521 17.52 -7.13 6.81
N ILE A 522 16.50 -6.97 7.66
CA ILE A 522 16.68 -6.58 9.07
C ILE A 522 17.39 -7.70 9.85
N SER A 523 17.05 -8.97 9.62
CA SER A 523 17.81 -10.11 10.20
C SER A 523 19.18 -10.33 9.55
N LYS A 524 19.46 -9.69 8.40
CA LYS A 524 20.83 -9.60 7.84
C LYS A 524 21.70 -8.53 8.49
N ASN A 525 21.17 -7.61 9.29
CA ASN A 525 21.96 -6.71 10.15
C ASN A 525 21.58 -6.93 11.62
N VAL A 526 22.07 -8.04 12.17
CA VAL A 526 21.83 -8.38 13.59
C VAL A 526 22.61 -7.42 14.47
N ILE A 527 23.82 -7.05 14.04
CA ILE A 527 24.67 -6.14 14.79
C ILE A 527 24.52 -4.73 14.23
N SER A 528 24.04 -3.79 15.04
CA SER A 528 23.96 -2.36 14.69
C SER A 528 24.93 -1.54 15.53
N SER A 529 26.20 -1.58 15.14
CA SER A 529 27.24 -0.57 15.38
C SER A 529 28.57 -1.19 14.96
N ASN A 530 29.31 -0.52 14.08
CA ASN A 530 30.69 -0.88 13.77
C ASN A 530 31.42 0.42 13.38
N PRO A 531 32.32 0.95 14.23
CA PRO A 531 32.85 0.35 15.46
C PRO A 531 31.83 0.18 16.60
N VAL A 532 32.04 -0.82 17.44
CA VAL A 532 31.28 -1.16 18.65
C VAL A 532 31.96 -0.48 19.83
N ARG A 533 31.18 0.21 20.68
CA ARG A 533 31.66 0.85 21.91
C ARG A 533 30.92 0.32 23.12
N ASN A 534 31.62 -0.42 23.98
CA ASN A 534 31.18 -1.08 25.21
C ASN A 534 30.06 -2.11 25.05
N THR A 535 29.12 -1.93 24.12
CA THR A 535 27.95 -2.78 23.95
C THR A 535 27.70 -3.07 22.48
N LEU A 536 27.62 -4.36 22.17
CA LEU A 536 27.22 -4.90 20.88
C LEU A 536 25.69 -4.95 20.80
N TYR A 537 25.10 -4.01 20.06
CA TYR A 537 23.65 -3.99 19.85
C TYR A 537 23.22 -5.06 18.86
N THR A 538 22.30 -5.95 19.27
CA THR A 538 21.95 -7.17 18.52
C THR A 538 20.53 -7.14 17.93
N ASN A 539 19.87 -5.98 17.99
CA ASN A 539 18.56 -5.73 17.38
C ASN A 539 17.46 -6.74 17.74
N GLY A 540 17.54 -7.39 18.90
CA GLY A 540 16.51 -8.33 19.32
C GLY A 540 16.56 -9.69 18.62
N ALA A 541 17.74 -10.16 18.21
CA ALA A 541 17.95 -11.41 17.47
C ALA A 541 17.72 -12.68 18.32
N LYS A 542 16.47 -12.88 18.73
CA LYS A 542 16.00 -13.96 19.63
C LYS A 542 16.05 -15.36 19.01
N GLU A 543 16.31 -15.46 17.71
CA GLU A 543 16.47 -16.71 16.98
C GLU A 543 17.83 -17.39 17.21
N PHE A 544 18.81 -16.67 17.76
CA PHE A 544 20.11 -17.23 18.14
C PHE A 544 20.14 -17.53 19.64
N THR A 545 20.78 -18.64 20.00
CA THR A 545 20.87 -19.16 21.36
C THR A 545 22.26 -19.01 21.96
N THR A 546 23.28 -18.76 21.13
CA THR A 546 24.68 -18.64 21.54
C THR A 546 25.38 -17.52 20.79
N ILE A 547 26.23 -16.77 21.49
CA ILE A 547 27.19 -15.82 20.92
C ILE A 547 28.61 -16.29 21.21
N SER A 548 29.46 -16.25 20.19
CA SER A 548 30.90 -16.50 20.29
C SER A 548 31.67 -15.35 19.65
N ILE A 549 32.71 -14.86 20.31
CA ILE A 549 33.59 -13.82 19.78
C ILE A 549 34.99 -14.41 19.62
N TYR A 550 35.57 -14.24 18.44
CA TYR A 550 36.92 -14.68 18.10
C TYR A 550 37.81 -13.48 17.82
N ASP A 551 39.09 -13.59 18.18
CA ASP A 551 40.11 -12.67 17.66
C ASP A 551 40.40 -12.96 16.17
N ILE A 552 41.19 -12.10 15.52
CA ILE A 552 41.57 -12.28 14.11
C ILE A 552 42.46 -13.49 13.84
N LYS A 553 43.08 -14.07 14.88
CA LYS A 553 43.90 -15.29 14.78
C LYS A 553 43.04 -16.55 14.91
N GLY A 554 41.74 -16.40 15.17
CA GLY A 554 40.77 -17.49 15.30
C GLY A 554 40.65 -18.04 16.72
N ALA A 555 41.30 -17.43 17.72
CA ALA A 555 41.13 -17.82 19.11
C ALA A 555 39.77 -17.35 19.63
N GLN A 556 39.01 -18.26 20.25
CA GLN A 556 37.69 -17.96 20.82
C GLN A 556 37.87 -17.27 22.16
N ILE A 557 37.54 -15.98 22.22
CA ILE A 557 37.74 -15.11 23.39
C ILE A 557 36.52 -15.14 24.30
N VAL A 558 35.32 -15.18 23.72
CA VAL A 558 34.05 -15.19 24.47
C VAL A 558 33.13 -16.27 23.93
N THR A 559 32.42 -16.96 24.82
CA THR A 559 31.23 -17.73 24.46
C THR A 559 30.23 -17.72 25.59
N ALA A 560 28.99 -17.36 25.27
CA ALA A 560 27.93 -17.21 26.24
C ALA A 560 26.57 -17.60 25.64
N PRO A 561 25.62 -18.03 26.49
CA PRO A 561 24.22 -18.09 26.10
C PRO A 561 23.74 -16.73 25.61
N PHE A 562 22.91 -16.74 24.57
CA PHE A 562 22.40 -15.56 23.92
C PHE A 562 20.89 -15.69 23.76
N ASN A 563 20.17 -14.60 24.00
CA ASN A 563 18.70 -14.57 24.00
C ASN A 563 18.15 -13.35 23.25
N GLY A 564 18.97 -12.78 22.35
CA GLY A 564 18.62 -11.59 21.58
C GLY A 564 18.67 -10.27 22.38
N ILE A 565 19.32 -10.24 23.54
CA ILE A 565 19.63 -9.00 24.28
C ILE A 565 21.01 -8.50 23.85
N ASP A 566 21.24 -7.19 23.89
CA ASP A 566 22.54 -6.57 23.60
C ASP A 566 23.66 -7.16 24.48
N PHE A 567 24.85 -7.32 23.90
CA PHE A 567 25.96 -8.03 24.53
C PHE A 567 27.06 -7.07 24.97
N ASP A 568 27.46 -7.13 26.24
CA ASP A 568 28.55 -6.30 26.78
C ASP A 568 29.91 -6.78 26.26
N VAL A 569 30.67 -5.87 25.66
CA VAL A 569 32.02 -6.08 25.12
C VAL A 569 33.04 -5.11 25.72
N SER A 570 32.68 -4.39 26.78
CA SER A 570 33.54 -3.40 27.44
C SER A 570 34.85 -4.00 27.99
N SER A 571 34.87 -5.31 28.25
CA SER A 571 36.07 -6.03 28.71
C SER A 571 37.05 -6.43 27.60
N LEU A 572 36.68 -6.25 26.33
CA LEU A 572 37.54 -6.57 25.20
C LEU A 572 38.45 -5.38 24.85
N GLU A 573 39.70 -5.68 24.46
CA GLU A 573 40.64 -4.66 23.99
C GLU A 573 40.20 -4.07 22.64
N ASN A 574 40.68 -2.87 22.32
CA ASN A 574 40.39 -2.22 21.04
C ASN A 574 41.04 -3.01 19.90
N GLY A 575 40.25 -3.37 18.89
CA GLY A 575 40.73 -4.26 17.82
C GLY A 575 39.64 -4.81 16.92
N LEU A 576 40.05 -5.62 15.92
CA LEU A 576 39.14 -6.32 15.02
C LEU A 576 38.77 -7.69 15.62
N TYR A 577 37.50 -8.03 15.59
CA TYR A 577 36.97 -9.31 16.09
C TYR A 577 35.97 -9.91 15.10
N ILE A 578 35.74 -11.21 15.24
CA ILE A 578 34.70 -11.95 14.52
C ILE A 578 33.64 -12.38 15.53
N VAL A 579 32.42 -11.90 15.37
CA VAL A 579 31.27 -12.36 16.17
C VAL A 579 30.53 -13.44 15.39
N LYS A 580 30.25 -14.56 16.04
CA LYS A 580 29.43 -15.64 15.52
C LYS A 580 28.22 -15.84 16.42
N LEU A 581 27.03 -15.67 15.87
CA LEU A 581 25.76 -15.99 16.52
C LEU A 581 25.27 -17.33 16.00
N ILE A 582 24.83 -18.21 16.89
CA ILE A 582 24.45 -19.59 16.58
C ILE A 582 23.06 -19.83 17.14
N GLY A 583 22.16 -20.36 16.33
CA GLY A 583 20.85 -20.88 16.71
C GLY A 583 20.63 -22.27 16.11
N ASP A 584 19.47 -22.88 16.39
CA ASP A 584 19.21 -24.31 16.13
C ASP A 584 19.43 -24.76 14.68
N THR A 585 19.15 -23.88 13.70
CA THR A 585 19.28 -24.20 12.26
C THR A 585 20.01 -23.12 11.46
N THR A 586 20.49 -22.07 12.12
CA THR A 586 21.09 -20.89 11.47
C THR A 586 22.28 -20.40 12.26
N ALA A 587 23.35 -20.01 11.57
CA ALA A 587 24.48 -19.31 12.15
C ALA A 587 24.79 -18.05 11.35
N LYS A 588 25.27 -17.01 12.03
CA LYS A 588 25.65 -15.75 11.42
C LYS A 588 27.01 -15.32 11.92
N THR A 589 27.84 -14.83 11.01
CA THR A 589 29.19 -14.37 11.32
C THR A 589 29.37 -12.95 10.82
N GLU A 590 29.86 -12.05 11.68
CA GLU A 590 30.10 -10.65 11.38
C GLU A 590 31.48 -10.23 11.85
N LYS A 591 32.11 -9.30 11.13
CA LYS A 591 33.34 -8.64 11.58
C LYS A 591 32.99 -7.33 12.28
N ILE A 592 33.53 -7.13 13.47
CA ILE A 592 33.32 -5.92 14.27
C ILE A 592 34.66 -5.31 14.65
N ILE A 593 34.72 -3.98 14.69
CA ILE A 593 35.83 -3.24 15.32
C ILE A 593 35.36 -2.83 16.71
N ILE A 594 36.13 -3.13 17.75
CA ILE A 594 35.89 -2.63 19.11
C ILE A 594 36.74 -1.38 19.33
N ASP A 595 36.09 -0.32 19.82
CA ASP A 595 36.66 1.01 20.13
C ASP A 595 36.05 1.50 21.46
N ASN A 596 36.42 0.83 22.56
CA ASN A 596 35.95 1.13 23.92
C ASN A 596 36.57 2.41 24.49
#